data_AF-Q6D055-F1
#
_entry.id   AF-Q6D055-F1
#
_cell.length_a   1.000
_cell.length_b   1.000
_cell.length_c   1.000
_cell.angle_alpha   90.00
_cell.angle_beta   90.00
_cell.angle_gamma   90.00
#
_symmetry.space_group_name_H-M   'P 1'
#
loop_
_entity.id
_entity.type
_entity.pdbx_description
1 polymer ?
#
loop_
_entity_poly.entity_id
_entity_poly.type
_entity_poly.pdbx_seq_one_letter_code
_entity_poly.pdbx_strand_id
1 'polypeptide(L)'
;MKYHRLNLYLAAAGLVFCMGSAFAETSVSVEVKDIGKLQKTGTVSLFDAPNSMQADAGSYYKFHKAENEGVVVITPNASSAQTDAKNAQKKSLSSSQALANDSSFTPLCPTLSVNSIYTLDGLQSGGSACYHFEITQRSKTTAFVVGMSPETDIALSLMRDDGQNNVTAINYSDQEGNADEATLDLTQPGHYYWFMEAKTADGSGFNFGAIVNTDVDAYELNDIPSLAFPLPDNLNKIEANSDSDSDADYYVFTAIRGQQVLLSLNGLTSGTNNNWLLASSADGGNTWTTRNTGQEITINPSQLNEKILVRVLPNPSRLPTVSQKYKLTLGSKIARFSHSVSGESTVLRIPNAAPTAYGFMTTQAYRDVTWQVTLADSTGAGIPNIVVILRLNQRENNGILDFGPNTDHGIITGANGSASGSVKLDNCYADYTTQFQDYSQGYINTWRTTYDVGGWRIEIPDQSGVGVGGNNSTHVTFGHICKQTLLKSVKS
;
A
#
# COMPACT_ATOMS: atom_id res chain seq x y z
N MET A 1 40.64 22.61 49.62
CA MET A 1 39.51 21.85 49.04
C MET A 1 38.54 22.87 48.44
N LYS A 2 38.29 22.78 47.14
CA LYS A 2 37.55 23.79 46.37
C LYS A 2 36.06 23.75 46.74
N TYR A 3 35.56 24.92 47.14
CA TYR A 3 34.15 25.27 47.16
C TYR A 3 33.65 25.48 45.72
N HIS A 4 32.48 24.96 45.36
CA HIS A 4 31.66 25.59 44.33
C HIS A 4 30.25 25.85 44.83
N ARG A 5 29.91 27.14 44.70
CA ARG A 5 28.66 27.78 45.08
C ARG A 5 27.64 27.60 43.97
N LEU A 6 26.40 27.42 44.42
CA LEU A 6 25.16 27.73 43.76
C LEU A 6 25.17 29.18 43.23
N ASN A 7 24.61 29.43 42.04
CA ASN A 7 23.94 30.70 41.73
C ASN A 7 22.91 30.48 40.62
N LEU A 8 21.66 30.63 41.04
CA LEU A 8 20.48 30.85 40.23
C LEU A 8 20.22 32.37 40.28
N TYR A 9 20.01 33.04 39.13
CA TYR A 9 19.25 34.29 39.09
C TYR A 9 18.50 34.45 37.76
N LEU A 10 17.26 34.87 37.91
CA LEU A 10 16.20 35.06 36.92
C LEU A 10 16.34 36.36 36.09
N ALA A 11 15.82 36.25 34.86
CA ALA A 11 14.94 37.18 34.12
C ALA A 11 15.41 38.59 33.71
N ALA A 12 15.30 38.87 32.40
CA ALA A 12 14.44 39.94 31.87
C ALA A 12 14.15 39.72 30.38
N ALA A 13 12.98 40.21 29.96
CA ALA A 13 12.26 39.94 28.72
C ALA A 13 12.87 40.56 27.45
N GLY A 14 12.56 39.90 26.32
CA GLY A 14 12.77 40.40 24.96
C GLY A 14 11.86 39.65 23.99
N LEU A 15 10.55 39.85 24.13
CA LEU A 15 9.51 39.40 23.21
C LEU A 15 9.63 40.21 21.92
N VAL A 16 10.08 39.58 20.82
CA VAL A 16 9.71 40.01 19.48
C VAL A 16 9.03 38.83 18.80
N PHE A 17 7.73 39.02 18.63
CA PHE A 17 6.81 38.19 17.88
C PHE A 17 7.15 38.37 16.40
N CYS A 18 7.67 37.33 15.76
CA CYS A 18 7.53 37.17 14.31
C CYS A 18 6.86 35.82 14.08
N MET A 19 5.54 35.87 13.95
CA MET A 19 4.77 34.81 13.32
C MET A 19 5.25 34.68 11.88
N GLY A 20 6.05 33.65 11.64
CA GLY A 20 6.27 33.08 10.32
C GLY A 20 6.29 31.59 10.52
N SER A 21 5.14 30.93 10.31
CA SER A 21 5.07 29.50 10.12
C SER A 21 5.87 29.17 8.86
N ALA A 22 7.18 28.98 9.03
CA ALA A 22 8.00 28.30 8.05
C ALA A 22 7.48 26.86 8.00
N PHE A 23 6.67 26.55 7.00
CA PHE A 23 6.60 25.20 6.49
C PHE A 23 8.04 24.85 6.14
N ALA A 24 8.64 23.93 6.89
CA ALA A 24 9.91 23.35 6.50
C ALA A 24 9.66 22.65 5.16
N GLU A 25 10.05 23.29 4.06
CA GLU A 25 10.27 22.61 2.79
C GLU A 25 11.34 21.56 3.06
N THR A 26 10.92 20.33 3.32
CA THR A 26 11.83 19.19 3.31
C THR A 26 12.17 18.91 1.85
N SER A 27 13.11 19.68 1.31
CA SER A 27 13.81 19.32 0.08
C SER A 27 14.53 18.01 0.36
N VAL A 28 13.98 16.89 -0.10
CA VAL A 28 14.62 15.57 0.05
C VAL A 28 15.58 15.42 -1.12
N SER A 29 16.88 15.38 -0.81
CA SER A 29 17.91 15.03 -1.77
C SER A 29 17.74 13.57 -2.18
N VAL A 30 17.29 13.31 -3.42
CA VAL A 30 17.48 11.99 -4.03
C VAL A 30 18.95 11.90 -4.39
N GLU A 31 19.68 11.14 -3.60
CA GLU A 31 20.99 10.67 -4.03
C GLU A 31 20.74 9.76 -5.24
N VAL A 32 21.39 10.02 -6.38
CA VAL A 32 21.46 9.04 -7.48
C VAL A 32 22.36 7.91 -6.99
N LYS A 33 21.80 7.10 -6.09
CA LYS A 33 22.44 5.93 -5.53
C LYS A 33 22.69 4.96 -6.68
N ASP A 34 23.76 4.21 -6.56
CA ASP A 34 24.13 3.14 -7.49
C ASP A 34 24.78 3.54 -8.82
N ILE A 35 25.06 4.83 -9.09
CA ILE A 35 25.91 5.21 -10.25
C ILE A 35 27.23 4.42 -10.25
N GLY A 36 27.84 4.25 -9.07
CA GLY A 36 29.08 3.48 -8.91
C GLY A 36 28.95 1.98 -9.21
N LYS A 37 27.73 1.44 -9.26
CA LYS A 37 27.44 0.04 -9.61
C LYS A 37 27.18 -0.15 -11.11
N LEU A 38 26.98 0.93 -11.86
CA LEU A 38 26.68 0.86 -13.30
C LEU A 38 27.88 0.44 -14.13
N GLN A 39 27.62 -0.25 -15.23
CA GLN A 39 28.64 -0.58 -16.22
C GLN A 39 29.11 0.70 -16.91
N LYS A 40 30.42 0.99 -16.85
CA LYS A 40 31.05 2.08 -17.60
C LYS A 40 31.32 1.65 -19.03
N THR A 41 30.61 2.24 -19.99
CA THR A 41 30.68 1.84 -21.41
C THR A 41 31.65 2.71 -22.23
N GLY A 42 32.01 3.89 -21.74
CA GLY A 42 32.98 4.80 -22.36
C GLY A 42 32.34 5.99 -23.09
N THR A 43 33.14 6.68 -23.90
CA THR A 43 32.71 7.89 -24.62
C THR A 43 31.83 7.54 -25.83
N VAL A 44 30.70 8.24 -25.96
CA VAL A 44 29.80 8.16 -27.11
C VAL A 44 30.00 9.35 -28.06
N SER A 45 29.66 9.16 -29.33
CA SER A 45 29.75 10.22 -30.34
C SER A 45 28.61 11.22 -30.17
N LEU A 46 28.92 12.51 -30.15
CA LEU A 46 27.93 13.59 -30.15
C LEU A 46 26.93 13.41 -31.30
N PHE A 47 25.65 13.36 -30.95
CA PHE A 47 24.54 13.30 -31.88
C PHE A 47 23.58 14.44 -31.60
N ASP A 48 23.50 15.40 -32.51
CA ASP A 48 22.65 16.57 -32.38
C ASP A 48 21.17 16.15 -32.34
N ALA A 49 20.44 16.69 -31.37
CA ALA A 49 19.03 16.34 -31.24
C ALA A 49 18.22 16.88 -32.43
N PRO A 50 17.26 16.11 -33.00
CA PRO A 50 16.38 16.61 -34.05
C PRO A 50 15.60 17.86 -33.64
N ASN A 51 15.34 18.75 -34.60
CA ASN A 51 14.59 19.99 -34.36
C ASN A 51 13.20 19.77 -33.73
N SER A 52 12.56 18.62 -33.98
CA SER A 52 11.28 18.26 -33.36
C SER A 52 11.39 18.09 -31.85
N MET A 53 12.49 17.50 -31.36
CA MET A 53 12.76 17.33 -29.93
C MET A 53 13.12 18.67 -29.28
N GLN A 54 13.97 19.46 -29.94
CA GLN A 54 14.34 20.80 -29.46
C GLN A 54 13.12 21.73 -29.33
N ALA A 55 12.18 21.67 -30.29
CA ALA A 55 10.96 22.45 -30.24
C ALA A 55 10.03 22.04 -29.08
N ASP A 56 9.91 20.74 -28.80
CA ASP A 56 9.09 20.24 -27.70
C ASP A 56 9.69 20.60 -26.34
N ALA A 57 10.99 20.34 -26.13
CA ALA A 57 11.72 20.82 -24.95
C ALA A 57 11.55 22.33 -24.76
N GLY A 58 11.80 23.10 -25.82
CA GLY A 58 11.60 24.54 -25.95
C GLY A 58 10.22 25.03 -25.50
N SER A 59 9.18 24.21 -25.68
CA SER A 59 7.80 24.52 -25.31
C SER A 59 7.44 24.11 -23.88
N TYR A 60 8.13 23.12 -23.32
CA TYR A 60 7.96 22.58 -21.97
C TYR A 60 8.69 23.35 -20.87
N TYR A 61 9.54 24.34 -21.22
CA TYR A 61 10.19 25.33 -20.34
C TYR A 61 9.25 26.18 -19.45
N LYS A 62 7.98 25.81 -19.28
CA LYS A 62 6.95 26.57 -18.54
C LYS A 62 6.44 25.90 -17.26
N PHE A 63 7.00 24.78 -16.84
CA PHE A 63 6.64 24.17 -15.56
C PHE A 63 7.71 24.43 -14.50
N HIS A 64 7.45 25.42 -13.65
CA HIS A 64 8.04 25.50 -12.32
C HIS A 64 7.70 24.24 -11.52
N LYS A 65 8.66 23.78 -10.70
CA LYS A 65 8.49 22.98 -9.46
C LYS A 65 7.04 22.63 -9.19
N ALA A 66 6.61 21.44 -9.63
CA ALA A 66 5.26 20.98 -9.38
C ALA A 66 5.10 20.68 -7.89
N GLU A 67 4.56 21.63 -7.12
CA GLU A 67 4.27 21.45 -5.69
C GLU A 67 3.23 20.33 -5.41
N ASN A 68 2.64 19.67 -6.42
CA ASN A 68 1.59 18.65 -6.21
C ASN A 68 1.44 17.56 -7.29
N GLU A 69 2.44 17.32 -8.13
CA GLU A 69 2.49 16.12 -8.98
C GLU A 69 3.91 15.59 -8.88
N GLY A 70 4.12 14.38 -8.34
CA GLY A 70 5.17 13.39 -8.66
C GLY A 70 6.63 13.78 -8.95
N VAL A 71 6.97 15.06 -9.05
CA VAL A 71 8.26 15.58 -9.41
C VAL A 71 9.03 15.64 -8.11
N VAL A 72 9.82 14.61 -7.90
CA VAL A 72 10.95 14.76 -7.00
C VAL A 72 11.92 15.71 -7.70
N VAL A 73 11.79 17.01 -7.43
CA VAL A 73 12.86 17.96 -7.74
C VAL A 73 13.97 17.63 -6.76
N ILE A 74 14.95 16.92 -7.29
CA ILE A 74 16.15 16.54 -6.59
C ILE A 74 16.92 17.82 -6.35
N THR A 75 17.09 18.23 -5.10
CA THR A 75 18.20 19.11 -4.74
C THR A 75 19.34 18.21 -4.31
N PRO A 76 20.40 18.05 -5.12
CA PRO A 76 21.66 17.54 -4.62
C PRO A 76 22.11 18.40 -3.44
N ASN A 77 22.93 17.81 -2.57
CA ASN A 77 23.59 18.56 -1.50
C ASN A 77 24.24 19.81 -2.09
N ALA A 78 24.02 20.99 -1.48
CA ALA A 78 24.71 22.23 -1.86
C ALA A 78 26.21 22.15 -1.53
N SER A 79 26.94 21.39 -2.33
CA SER A 79 27.95 21.97 -3.20
C SER A 79 27.34 22.08 -4.61
N SER A 80 27.04 23.32 -5.03
CA SER A 80 26.33 23.79 -6.27
C SER A 80 24.81 23.53 -6.32
N ALA A 81 23.89 24.43 -6.72
CA ALA A 81 23.78 25.90 -6.80
C ALA A 81 22.26 26.29 -6.75
N GLN A 82 21.91 27.57 -6.65
CA GLN A 82 20.68 28.21 -6.12
C GLN A 82 19.72 28.94 -7.14
N THR A 83 18.49 28.40 -7.29
CA THR A 83 17.15 29.07 -7.21
C THR A 83 16.67 30.24 -8.13
N ASP A 84 15.66 29.94 -8.99
CA ASP A 84 14.20 30.34 -9.02
C ASP A 84 13.75 31.84 -9.06
N ALA A 85 12.63 32.35 -9.64
CA ALA A 85 11.35 31.88 -10.25
C ALA A 85 10.62 33.08 -10.99
N LYS A 86 9.53 32.98 -11.80
CA LYS A 86 8.09 32.81 -11.45
C LYS A 86 7.10 32.95 -12.67
N ASN A 87 6.17 32.01 -12.89
CA ASN A 87 4.67 32.09 -12.87
C ASN A 87 3.88 31.17 -13.87
N ALA A 88 2.95 30.37 -13.29
CA ALA A 88 1.52 30.15 -13.66
C ALA A 88 0.99 29.00 -14.60
N GLN A 89 0.11 28.16 -13.97
CA GLN A 89 -1.23 27.62 -14.37
C GLN A 89 -1.46 26.31 -15.20
N LYS A 90 -1.83 25.24 -14.45
CA LYS A 90 -2.72 24.06 -14.66
C LYS A 90 -3.31 23.69 -16.04
N LYS A 91 -3.09 22.42 -16.45
CA LYS A 91 -4.14 21.48 -16.94
C LYS A 91 -3.67 20.01 -16.92
N SER A 92 -4.48 19.12 -16.33
CA SER A 92 -4.25 17.67 -16.24
C SER A 92 -4.43 16.96 -17.59
N LEU A 93 -3.52 16.04 -17.94
CA LEU A 93 -3.66 15.10 -19.04
C LEU A 93 -3.44 13.67 -18.53
N SER A 94 -4.56 12.95 -18.39
CA SER A 94 -4.60 11.50 -18.33
C SER A 94 -4.67 10.97 -19.75
N SER A 95 -3.68 10.18 -20.16
CA SER A 95 -3.83 9.27 -21.31
C SER A 95 -2.85 8.10 -21.17
N SER A 96 -3.37 7.02 -20.59
CA SER A 96 -2.80 5.68 -20.73
C SER A 96 -3.06 5.17 -22.15
N GLN A 97 -2.08 5.34 -23.03
CA GLN A 97 -1.98 4.53 -24.24
C GLN A 97 -0.78 3.60 -24.11
N ALA A 98 -1.07 2.31 -24.14
CA ALA A 98 -0.06 1.25 -24.28
C ALA A 98 0.49 1.32 -25.70
N LEU A 99 1.80 1.34 -25.83
CA LEU A 99 2.48 1.37 -27.12
C LEU A 99 2.44 0.00 -27.76
N ALA A 100 2.12 -0.02 -29.05
CA ALA A 100 2.20 -1.21 -29.87
C ALA A 100 3.68 -1.63 -29.97
N ASN A 101 3.97 -2.90 -29.64
CA ASN A 101 5.25 -3.53 -29.97
C ASN A 101 5.37 -3.59 -31.49
N ASP A 102 5.98 -2.57 -32.10
CA ASP A 102 6.23 -2.53 -33.53
C ASP A 102 7.70 -2.85 -33.80
N SER A 103 7.96 -4.01 -34.39
CA SER A 103 9.29 -4.45 -34.84
C SER A 103 9.91 -3.56 -35.94
N SER A 104 9.24 -2.47 -36.35
CA SER A 104 9.70 -1.49 -37.32
C SER A 104 10.07 -0.12 -36.74
N PHE A 105 10.00 0.08 -35.43
CA PHE A 105 10.37 1.35 -34.82
C PHE A 105 11.85 1.69 -35.08
N THR A 106 12.09 2.85 -35.70
CA THR A 106 13.43 3.40 -35.91
C THR A 106 13.58 4.65 -35.04
N PRO A 107 14.37 4.60 -33.96
CA PRO A 107 14.53 5.73 -33.06
C PRO A 107 15.12 6.96 -33.74
N LEU A 108 14.75 8.14 -33.25
CA LEU A 108 15.25 9.43 -33.72
C LEU A 108 16.74 9.68 -33.39
N CYS A 109 17.26 8.97 -32.39
CA CYS A 109 18.60 9.14 -31.84
C CYS A 109 19.25 7.76 -31.65
N PRO A 110 20.59 7.66 -31.57
CA PRO A 110 21.26 6.39 -31.36
C PRO A 110 20.78 5.68 -30.09
N THR A 111 20.50 4.38 -30.20
CA THR A 111 20.06 3.56 -29.06
C THR A 111 21.24 3.19 -28.16
N LEU A 112 21.10 3.46 -26.86
CA LEU A 112 22.00 3.03 -25.81
C LEU A 112 21.27 2.11 -24.83
N SER A 113 22.03 1.27 -24.13
CA SER A 113 21.50 0.41 -23.07
C SER A 113 21.27 1.20 -21.79
N VAL A 114 20.17 0.89 -21.10
CA VAL A 114 19.92 1.30 -19.71
C VAL A 114 20.87 0.59 -18.73
N ASN A 115 20.90 1.03 -17.47
CA ASN A 115 21.78 0.49 -16.42
C ASN A 115 23.28 0.54 -16.79
N SER A 116 23.64 1.54 -17.60
CA SER A 116 25.00 1.82 -18.05
C SER A 116 25.26 3.33 -17.95
N ILE A 117 26.53 3.69 -17.80
CA ILE A 117 26.98 5.08 -17.82
C ILE A 117 27.87 5.35 -19.03
N TYR A 118 27.59 6.45 -19.71
CA TYR A 118 28.27 6.91 -20.91
C TYR A 118 28.88 8.28 -20.66
N THR A 119 29.96 8.59 -21.38
CA THR A 119 30.57 9.92 -21.36
C THR A 119 30.27 10.62 -22.67
N LEU A 120 29.78 11.86 -22.62
CA LEU A 120 29.59 12.72 -23.79
C LEU A 120 30.59 13.86 -23.74
N ASP A 121 31.40 13.99 -24.79
CA ASP A 121 32.38 15.06 -24.96
C ASP A 121 32.02 15.94 -26.17
N GLY A 122 32.51 17.18 -26.17
CA GLY A 122 32.46 18.05 -27.35
C GLY A 122 31.16 18.82 -27.55
N LEU A 123 30.15 18.65 -26.68
CA LEU A 123 28.94 19.46 -26.69
C LEU A 123 29.28 20.94 -26.44
N GLN A 124 28.81 21.83 -27.30
CA GLN A 124 29.09 23.27 -27.23
C GLN A 124 27.92 24.03 -26.64
N SER A 125 28.20 25.22 -26.10
CA SER A 125 27.17 26.13 -25.57
C SER A 125 26.08 26.41 -26.61
N GLY A 126 24.80 26.28 -26.22
CA GLY A 126 23.62 26.39 -27.09
C GLY A 126 23.34 25.14 -27.94
N GLY A 127 24.17 24.09 -27.85
CA GLY A 127 23.96 22.81 -28.50
C GLY A 127 23.04 21.89 -27.71
N SER A 128 22.56 20.83 -28.36
CA SER A 128 21.78 19.78 -27.73
C SER A 128 22.21 18.40 -28.20
N ALA A 129 22.07 17.40 -27.35
CA ALA A 129 22.36 16.01 -27.67
C ALA A 129 21.19 15.11 -27.28
N CYS A 130 20.99 14.03 -28.04
CA CYS A 130 19.98 13.03 -27.69
C CYS A 130 20.45 11.60 -27.90
N TYR A 131 19.92 10.70 -27.07
CA TYR A 131 20.11 9.26 -27.19
C TYR A 131 18.82 8.54 -26.81
N HIS A 132 18.52 7.45 -27.51
CA HIS A 132 17.34 6.63 -27.26
C HIS A 132 17.66 5.49 -26.28
N PHE A 133 16.68 5.09 -25.49
CA PHE A 133 16.67 3.82 -24.78
C PHE A 133 15.26 3.25 -24.68
N GLU A 134 15.18 1.94 -24.46
CA GLU A 134 13.92 1.22 -24.35
C GLU A 134 13.66 0.80 -22.90
N ILE A 135 12.42 1.00 -22.45
CA ILE A 135 11.89 0.41 -21.23
C ILE A 135 11.01 -0.75 -21.64
N THR A 136 11.33 -1.97 -21.20
CA THR A 136 10.61 -3.18 -21.61
C THR A 136 9.47 -3.57 -20.68
N GLN A 137 9.51 -3.10 -19.43
CA GLN A 137 8.49 -3.33 -18.41
C GLN A 137 8.33 -2.10 -17.51
N ARG A 138 7.19 -1.96 -16.83
CA ARG A 138 6.97 -0.86 -15.88
C ARG A 138 8.12 -0.79 -14.87
N SER A 139 8.71 0.37 -14.72
CA SER A 139 9.95 0.54 -13.97
C SER A 139 10.00 1.87 -13.25
N LYS A 140 10.76 1.94 -12.17
CA LYS A 140 11.28 3.18 -11.60
C LYS A 140 12.55 3.53 -12.36
N THR A 141 12.56 4.68 -13.01
CA THR A 141 13.64 5.11 -13.89
C THR A 141 14.21 6.41 -13.38
N THR A 142 15.52 6.40 -13.12
CA THR A 142 16.29 7.60 -12.82
C THR A 142 17.17 7.95 -14.00
N ALA A 143 16.80 8.95 -14.78
CA ALA A 143 17.69 9.50 -15.82
C ALA A 143 18.59 10.57 -15.19
N PHE A 144 19.87 10.63 -15.58
CA PHE A 144 20.82 11.55 -14.95
C PHE A 144 21.87 12.09 -15.91
N VAL A 145 22.39 13.28 -15.58
CA VAL A 145 23.61 13.88 -16.12
C VAL A 145 24.47 14.32 -14.94
N VAL A 146 25.72 13.87 -14.87
CA VAL A 146 26.59 14.08 -13.71
C VAL A 146 28.04 14.35 -14.09
N GLY A 147 28.77 14.98 -13.17
CA GLY A 147 30.22 15.17 -13.29
C GLY A 147 30.60 16.19 -14.37
N MET A 148 29.83 17.27 -14.47
CA MET A 148 30.08 18.40 -15.35
C MET A 148 31.27 19.25 -14.86
N SER A 149 32.00 19.87 -15.79
CA SER A 149 33.03 20.86 -15.43
C SER A 149 32.40 22.11 -14.81
N PRO A 150 33.15 22.92 -14.05
CA PRO A 150 32.64 24.18 -13.48
C PRO A 150 32.05 25.16 -14.51
N GLU A 151 32.46 25.05 -15.77
CA GLU A 151 32.04 25.88 -16.90
C GLU A 151 30.90 25.26 -17.73
N THR A 152 30.40 24.09 -17.33
CA THR A 152 29.36 23.34 -18.04
C THR A 152 28.07 23.29 -17.23
N ASP A 153 26.97 23.69 -17.87
CA ASP A 153 25.60 23.74 -17.37
C ASP A 153 24.70 23.06 -18.42
N ILE A 154 24.23 21.86 -18.09
CA ILE A 154 23.41 21.02 -18.94
C ILE A 154 22.04 20.87 -18.29
N ALA A 155 20.97 21.16 -19.02
CA ALA A 155 19.63 20.76 -18.64
C ALA A 155 19.31 19.36 -19.18
N LEU A 156 18.57 18.56 -18.40
CA LEU A 156 18.14 17.21 -18.76
C LEU A 156 16.63 17.14 -18.91
N SER A 157 16.15 16.68 -20.06
CA SER A 157 14.77 16.23 -20.26
C SER A 157 14.73 14.73 -20.47
N LEU A 158 13.83 14.05 -19.76
CA LEU A 158 13.40 12.72 -20.12
C LEU A 158 12.19 12.83 -21.06
N MET A 159 12.34 12.31 -22.27
CA MET A 159 11.26 12.33 -23.28
C MET A 159 10.73 10.93 -23.53
N ARG A 160 9.42 10.83 -23.78
CA ARG A 160 8.74 9.60 -24.22
C ARG A 160 8.29 9.76 -25.66
N ASP A 161 8.39 8.69 -26.43
CA ASP A 161 7.92 8.62 -27.81
C ASP A 161 6.70 7.72 -27.92
N ASP A 162 5.74 8.13 -28.75
CA ASP A 162 4.51 7.40 -29.00
C ASP A 162 4.69 6.22 -29.99
N GLY A 163 5.93 5.91 -30.37
CA GLY A 163 6.27 4.88 -31.34
C GLY A 163 6.05 5.32 -32.78
N GLN A 164 5.67 6.58 -33.00
CA GLN A 164 5.52 7.20 -34.31
C GLN A 164 6.45 8.40 -34.47
N ASN A 165 7.50 8.48 -33.64
CA ASN A 165 8.47 9.58 -33.59
C ASN A 165 7.84 10.92 -33.15
N ASN A 166 6.70 10.88 -32.46
CA ASN A 166 6.21 12.05 -31.74
C ASN A 166 6.70 11.94 -30.30
N VAL A 167 7.68 12.78 -29.97
CA VAL A 167 8.25 12.86 -28.63
C VAL A 167 7.47 13.83 -27.76
N THR A 168 7.46 13.59 -26.46
CA THR A 168 6.93 14.51 -25.45
C THR A 168 7.82 14.46 -24.22
N ALA A 169 8.26 15.61 -23.73
CA ALA A 169 8.94 15.71 -22.44
C ALA A 169 8.00 15.25 -21.30
N ILE A 170 8.44 14.25 -20.54
CA ILE A 170 7.69 13.73 -19.39
C ILE A 170 8.27 14.20 -18.05
N ASN A 171 9.55 14.55 -18.02
CA ASN A 171 10.20 15.13 -16.86
C ASN A 171 11.41 15.97 -17.26
N TYR A 172 11.84 16.85 -16.37
CA TYR A 172 12.86 17.86 -16.63
C TYR A 172 13.64 18.19 -15.36
N SER A 173 14.95 18.34 -15.51
CA SER A 173 15.87 18.78 -14.47
C SER A 173 16.77 19.87 -15.05
N ASP A 174 16.93 20.93 -14.27
CA ASP A 174 17.68 22.13 -14.63
C ASP A 174 18.13 22.85 -13.37
N GLN A 175 19.12 22.26 -12.73
CA GLN A 175 19.78 22.85 -11.57
C GLN A 175 20.61 24.05 -12.01
N GLU A 176 20.92 24.94 -11.07
CA GLU A 176 21.75 26.09 -11.42
C GLU A 176 23.21 25.64 -11.67
N GLY A 177 23.85 26.18 -12.70
CA GLY A 177 25.28 26.02 -12.94
C GLY A 177 25.66 24.58 -13.30
N ASN A 178 26.71 24.04 -12.67
CA ASN A 178 27.26 22.73 -12.99
C ASN A 178 26.79 21.61 -12.03
N ALA A 179 25.65 21.81 -11.37
CA ALA A 179 25.09 20.84 -10.46
C ALA A 179 24.55 19.62 -11.22
N ASP A 180 24.68 18.44 -10.63
CA ASP A 180 24.19 17.20 -11.24
C ASP A 180 22.68 17.25 -11.52
N GLU A 181 22.28 16.76 -12.70
CA GLU A 181 20.89 16.64 -13.11
C GLU A 181 20.36 15.24 -12.92
N ALA A 182 19.11 15.14 -12.47
CA ALA A 182 18.39 13.86 -12.48
C ALA A 182 16.87 14.04 -12.52
N THR A 183 16.20 13.07 -13.13
CA THR A 183 14.73 12.89 -13.07
C THR A 183 14.42 11.55 -12.44
N LEU A 184 13.28 11.43 -11.77
CA LEU A 184 12.77 10.16 -11.22
C LEU A 184 11.36 9.95 -11.72
N ASP A 185 11.14 8.85 -12.42
CA ASP A 185 9.92 8.59 -13.16
C ASP A 185 9.46 7.15 -13.02
N LEU A 186 8.15 6.96 -12.89
CA LEU A 186 7.54 5.66 -13.05
C LEU A 186 7.20 5.44 -14.54
N THR A 187 8.13 4.83 -15.26
CA THR A 187 8.04 4.61 -16.69
C THR A 187 7.21 3.38 -17.02
N GLN A 188 6.54 3.43 -18.17
CA GLN A 188 5.80 2.31 -18.75
C GLN A 188 6.66 1.67 -19.87
N PRO A 189 6.32 0.47 -20.35
CA PRO A 189 6.96 -0.07 -21.54
C PRO A 189 6.88 0.91 -22.71
N GLY A 190 8.00 1.17 -23.39
CA GLY A 190 8.07 2.10 -24.51
C GLY A 190 9.45 2.64 -24.82
N HIS A 191 9.47 3.64 -25.70
CA HIS A 191 10.67 4.31 -26.21
C HIS A 191 10.87 5.64 -25.51
N TYR A 192 12.10 5.86 -25.04
CA TYR A 192 12.47 7.01 -24.25
C TYR A 192 13.76 7.62 -24.77
N TYR A 193 13.98 8.89 -24.46
CA TYR A 193 15.19 9.60 -24.86
C TYR A 193 15.75 10.41 -23.70
N TRP A 194 17.07 10.35 -23.53
CA TRP A 194 17.79 11.44 -22.89
C TRP A 194 17.87 12.57 -23.89
N PHE A 195 17.39 13.74 -23.49
CA PHE A 195 17.58 14.97 -24.25
C PHE A 195 18.30 15.97 -23.35
N MET A 196 19.50 16.36 -23.78
CA MET A 196 20.43 17.16 -23.00
C MET A 196 20.71 18.46 -23.73
N GLU A 197 20.54 19.59 -23.05
CA GLU A 197 20.76 20.92 -23.64
C GLU A 197 21.87 21.65 -22.89
N ALA A 198 22.89 22.09 -23.62
CA ALA A 198 23.96 22.89 -23.04
C ALA A 198 23.56 24.36 -23.00
N LYS A 199 23.25 24.88 -21.81
CA LYS A 199 23.11 26.33 -21.62
C LYS A 199 24.46 27.01 -21.74
N THR A 200 25.44 26.45 -21.04
CA THR A 200 26.86 26.75 -21.21
C THR A 200 27.64 25.44 -21.23
N ALA A 201 28.63 25.32 -22.09
CA ALA A 201 29.52 24.18 -22.15
C ALA A 201 30.84 24.59 -22.79
N ASP A 202 31.93 24.09 -22.22
CA ASP A 202 33.32 24.27 -22.67
C ASP A 202 33.80 23.13 -23.60
N GLY A 203 32.92 22.16 -23.90
CA GLY A 203 33.22 20.96 -24.68
C GLY A 203 33.88 19.85 -23.87
N SER A 204 34.08 20.01 -22.57
CA SER A 204 34.54 18.95 -21.67
C SER A 204 33.51 17.84 -21.53
N GLY A 205 34.01 16.67 -21.09
CA GLY A 205 33.20 15.49 -20.92
C GLY A 205 32.35 15.51 -19.67
N PHE A 206 31.10 15.06 -19.80
CA PHE A 206 30.22 14.76 -18.67
C PHE A 206 29.61 13.36 -18.83
N ASN A 207 29.07 12.80 -17.75
CA ASN A 207 28.50 11.46 -17.79
C ASN A 207 26.97 11.49 -17.76
N PHE A 208 26.34 10.54 -18.43
CA PHE A 208 24.89 10.40 -18.42
C PHE A 208 24.47 8.94 -18.52
N GLY A 209 23.20 8.69 -18.18
CA GLY A 209 22.61 7.36 -18.26
C GLY A 209 21.24 7.29 -17.61
N ALA A 210 20.71 6.08 -17.51
CA ALA A 210 19.46 5.81 -16.80
C ALA A 210 19.61 4.54 -15.96
N ILE A 211 19.19 4.65 -14.70
CA ILE A 211 19.01 3.51 -13.80
C ILE A 211 17.56 3.07 -13.96
N VAL A 212 17.33 1.80 -14.29
CA VAL A 212 16.01 1.24 -14.52
C VAL A 212 15.82 0.07 -13.57
N ASN A 213 14.99 0.28 -12.55
CA ASN A 213 14.59 -0.73 -11.60
C ASN A 213 13.20 -1.26 -11.96
N THR A 214 13.13 -2.55 -12.22
CA THR A 214 11.89 -3.23 -12.62
C THR A 214 11.22 -3.98 -11.47
N ASP A 215 11.93 -4.14 -10.35
CA ASP A 215 11.42 -4.80 -9.16
C ASP A 215 10.60 -3.79 -8.32
N VAL A 216 9.61 -3.17 -8.96
CA VAL A 216 8.75 -2.13 -8.38
C VAL A 216 7.36 -2.67 -8.11
N ASP A 217 6.76 -2.31 -6.99
CA ASP A 217 5.38 -2.63 -6.69
C ASP A 217 4.40 -1.56 -7.23
N ALA A 218 3.11 -1.77 -6.92
CA ALA A 218 2.02 -0.96 -7.45
C ALA A 218 1.89 0.43 -6.79
N TYR A 219 2.62 0.70 -5.71
CA TYR A 219 2.45 1.90 -4.88
C TYR A 219 3.52 2.97 -5.16
N GLU A 220 4.56 2.60 -5.88
CA GLU A 220 5.58 3.51 -6.40
C GLU A 220 4.98 4.57 -7.34
N LEU A 221 5.44 5.83 -7.33
CA LEU A 221 6.55 6.37 -6.54
C LEU A 221 6.08 6.82 -5.16
N ASN A 222 6.63 6.23 -4.10
CA ASN A 222 6.27 6.57 -2.72
C ASN A 222 7.48 6.73 -1.79
N ASP A 223 8.66 7.03 -2.35
CA ASP A 223 9.96 7.15 -1.65
C ASP A 223 10.12 8.33 -0.67
N ILE A 224 9.20 9.29 -0.70
CA ILE A 224 9.29 10.52 0.09
C ILE A 224 7.93 10.89 0.70
N PRO A 225 7.91 11.60 1.85
CA PRO A 225 6.66 11.94 2.53
C PRO A 225 5.63 12.69 1.66
N SER A 226 6.07 13.55 0.73
CA SER A 226 5.19 14.29 -0.18
C SER A 226 4.55 13.41 -1.26
N LEU A 227 5.14 12.25 -1.55
CA LEU A 227 4.62 11.23 -2.47
C LEU A 227 3.99 10.04 -1.74
N ALA A 228 3.77 10.14 -0.43
CA ALA A 228 3.16 9.07 0.34
C ALA A 228 1.85 8.61 -0.30
N PHE A 229 1.72 7.30 -0.55
CA PHE A 229 0.58 6.75 -1.26
C PHE A 229 -0.71 6.94 -0.42
N PRO A 230 -1.72 7.66 -0.92
CA PRO A 230 -2.93 7.94 -0.17
C PRO A 230 -3.84 6.72 -0.14
N LEU A 231 -4.18 6.27 1.07
CA LEU A 231 -5.06 5.14 1.28
C LEU A 231 -6.51 5.60 1.48
N PRO A 232 -7.49 4.86 0.92
CA PRO A 232 -8.88 5.15 1.15
C PRO A 232 -9.26 4.93 2.62
N ASP A 233 -10.38 5.54 3.03
CA ASP A 233 -10.94 5.42 4.37
C ASP A 233 -11.56 4.03 4.59
N ASN A 234 -10.68 3.06 4.82
CA ASN A 234 -10.97 1.67 5.08
C ASN A 234 -9.87 1.04 5.95
N LEU A 235 -9.94 -0.25 6.27
CA LEU A 235 -8.79 -1.04 6.67
C LEU A 235 -8.09 -1.59 5.42
N ASN A 236 -6.92 -1.03 5.09
CA ASN A 236 -6.21 -1.35 3.85
C ASN A 236 -5.18 -2.44 4.07
N LYS A 237 -4.98 -3.27 3.03
CA LYS A 237 -3.93 -4.28 2.95
C LYS A 237 -3.08 -3.98 1.74
N ILE A 238 -1.79 -3.83 1.99
CA ILE A 238 -0.80 -3.42 1.01
C ILE A 238 0.24 -4.52 0.98
N GLU A 239 0.48 -5.08 -0.20
CA GLU A 239 1.58 -6.02 -0.44
C GLU A 239 2.60 -5.34 -1.35
N ALA A 240 3.77 -5.07 -0.80
CA ALA A 240 4.80 -4.23 -1.40
C ALA A 240 6.18 -4.81 -1.11
N ASN A 241 7.20 -4.40 -1.86
CA ASN A 241 8.58 -4.85 -1.65
C ASN A 241 9.47 -3.66 -1.28
N SER A 242 10.75 -3.95 -1.01
CA SER A 242 11.75 -2.90 -1.07
C SER A 242 12.66 -3.15 -2.27
N ASP A 243 12.78 -2.16 -3.13
CA ASP A 243 13.43 -2.25 -4.44
C ASP A 243 14.95 -1.99 -4.34
N SER A 244 15.42 -1.46 -3.21
CA SER A 244 16.82 -1.21 -2.87
C SER A 244 17.04 -1.27 -1.34
N ASP A 245 18.30 -1.15 -0.89
CA ASP A 245 18.64 -1.11 0.54
C ASP A 245 18.29 0.22 1.23
N SER A 246 17.84 1.20 0.45
CA SER A 246 17.47 2.53 0.92
C SER A 246 16.10 3.00 0.45
N ASP A 247 15.34 2.09 -0.16
CA ASP A 247 13.96 2.28 -0.56
C ASP A 247 13.12 2.66 0.64
N ALA A 248 12.34 3.73 0.53
CA ALA A 248 11.61 4.26 1.66
C ALA A 248 10.15 4.43 1.30
N ASP A 249 9.35 3.41 1.56
CA ASP A 249 7.93 3.46 1.28
C ASP A 249 7.16 4.34 2.27
N TYR A 250 6.50 5.37 1.77
CA TYR A 250 5.58 6.20 2.53
C TYR A 250 4.12 5.92 2.14
N TYR A 251 3.27 5.83 3.15
CA TYR A 251 1.81 5.71 3.01
C TYR A 251 1.13 6.73 3.90
N VAL A 252 -0.03 7.23 3.47
CA VAL A 252 -0.84 8.15 4.28
C VAL A 252 -2.27 7.66 4.41
N PHE A 253 -2.75 7.61 5.65
CA PHE A 253 -4.16 7.38 5.97
C PHE A 253 -4.72 8.61 6.68
N THR A 254 -5.91 9.06 6.29
CA THR A 254 -6.59 10.18 6.96
C THR A 254 -7.68 9.64 7.88
N ALA A 255 -7.56 9.89 9.18
CA ALA A 255 -8.61 9.58 10.14
C ALA A 255 -9.73 10.63 10.07
N ILE A 256 -10.54 10.58 9.00
CA ILE A 256 -11.58 11.58 8.68
C ILE A 256 -12.51 11.83 9.87
N ARG A 257 -12.85 10.78 10.63
CA ARG A 257 -13.75 10.84 11.80
C ARG A 257 -13.01 10.85 13.14
N GLY A 258 -11.68 10.94 13.15
CA GLY A 258 -10.89 10.76 14.38
C GLY A 258 -10.96 9.32 14.92
N GLN A 259 -11.31 8.36 14.08
CA GLN A 259 -11.42 6.96 14.44
C GLN A 259 -10.05 6.36 14.75
N GLN A 260 -10.00 5.36 15.64
CA GLN A 260 -8.79 4.60 15.90
C GLN A 260 -8.26 3.96 14.62
N VAL A 261 -6.94 3.99 14.46
CA VAL A 261 -6.24 3.44 13.29
C VAL A 261 -5.48 2.18 13.70
N LEU A 262 -5.67 1.10 12.95
CA LEU A 262 -4.86 -0.12 13.04
C LEU A 262 -3.64 0.05 12.15
N LEU A 263 -2.48 -0.28 12.69
CA LEU A 263 -1.21 -0.37 11.98
C LEU A 263 -0.56 -1.73 12.29
N SER A 264 -0.19 -2.49 11.27
CA SER A 264 0.68 -3.66 11.42
C SER A 264 1.54 -3.86 10.18
N LEU A 265 2.76 -4.35 10.37
CA LEU A 265 3.66 -4.73 9.29
C LEU A 265 4.15 -6.15 9.53
N ASN A 266 3.94 -7.03 8.55
CA ASN A 266 4.43 -8.41 8.59
C ASN A 266 5.19 -8.70 7.28
N GLY A 267 6.21 -9.54 7.33
CA GLY A 267 6.73 -10.15 6.11
C GLY A 267 5.76 -11.21 5.60
N LEU A 268 5.57 -11.30 4.29
CA LEU A 268 4.70 -12.34 3.71
C LEU A 268 5.27 -13.75 3.88
N THR A 269 6.59 -13.87 4.01
CA THR A 269 7.28 -15.13 4.32
C THR A 269 7.55 -15.23 5.81
N SER A 270 7.28 -16.40 6.41
CA SER A 270 7.54 -16.63 7.84
C SER A 270 8.99 -16.31 8.21
N GLY A 271 9.18 -15.62 9.34
CA GLY A 271 10.50 -15.24 9.85
C GLY A 271 11.14 -14.01 9.18
N THR A 272 10.42 -13.28 8.31
CA THR A 272 10.93 -12.08 7.61
C THR A 272 10.43 -10.74 8.15
N ASN A 273 9.65 -10.73 9.24
CA ASN A 273 9.12 -9.49 9.84
C ASN A 273 10.20 -8.45 10.19
N ASN A 274 11.41 -8.89 10.53
CA ASN A 274 12.51 -8.01 10.92
C ASN A 274 13.35 -7.54 9.72
N ASN A 275 12.96 -7.87 8.48
CA ASN A 275 13.66 -7.37 7.29
C ASN A 275 13.35 -5.89 7.01
N TRP A 276 12.28 -5.37 7.62
CA TRP A 276 11.87 -3.98 7.52
C TRP A 276 11.77 -3.32 8.89
N LEU A 277 11.90 -2.00 8.90
CA LEU A 277 11.63 -1.11 10.02
C LEU A 277 10.31 -0.39 9.74
N LEU A 278 9.53 -0.15 10.80
CA LEU A 278 8.25 0.54 10.72
C LEU A 278 8.28 1.81 11.58
N ALA A 279 7.79 2.91 11.05
CA ALA A 279 7.57 4.13 11.82
C ALA A 279 6.26 4.81 11.42
N SER A 280 5.70 5.61 12.33
CA SER A 280 4.51 6.43 12.08
C SER A 280 4.71 7.87 12.56
N SER A 281 4.10 8.83 11.88
CA SER A 281 4.03 10.25 12.24
C SER A 281 2.60 10.76 12.13
N ALA A 282 2.20 11.64 13.05
CA ALA A 282 0.92 12.36 13.00
C ALA A 282 1.09 13.87 12.73
N ASP A 283 2.33 14.34 12.56
CA ASP A 283 2.71 15.74 12.44
C ASP A 283 3.34 16.07 11.08
N GLY A 284 2.91 15.37 10.02
CA GLY A 284 3.39 15.62 8.67
C GLY A 284 4.82 15.13 8.40
N GLY A 285 5.32 14.18 9.18
CA GLY A 285 6.66 13.61 9.01
C GLY A 285 7.76 14.34 9.78
N ASN A 286 7.40 15.32 10.62
CA ASN A 286 8.35 16.07 11.46
C ASN A 286 8.90 15.20 12.59
N THR A 287 8.06 14.37 13.21
CA THR A 287 8.44 13.44 14.29
C THR A 287 8.03 12.02 13.95
N TRP A 288 9.01 11.10 13.96
CA TRP A 288 8.79 9.68 13.69
C TRP A 288 8.83 8.85 14.95
N THR A 289 7.79 8.06 15.19
CA THR A 289 7.75 7.06 16.27
C THR A 289 8.01 5.67 15.69
N THR A 290 9.10 5.03 16.10
CA THR A 290 9.40 3.63 15.73
C THR A 290 8.33 2.68 16.28
N ARG A 291 7.98 1.68 15.47
CA ARG A 291 6.95 0.70 15.74
C ARG A 291 7.51 -0.72 15.59
N ASN A 292 7.01 -1.64 16.41
CA ASN A 292 7.38 -3.05 16.28
C ASN A 292 6.71 -3.66 15.05
N THR A 293 7.47 -4.46 14.30
CA THR A 293 6.91 -5.32 13.25
C THR A 293 6.35 -6.60 13.86
N GLY A 294 5.48 -7.30 13.14
CA GLY A 294 4.82 -8.52 13.62
C GLY A 294 3.76 -8.31 14.69
N GLN A 295 3.37 -7.06 14.98
CA GLN A 295 2.41 -6.71 16.01
C GLN A 295 1.35 -5.74 15.49
N GLU A 296 0.14 -5.86 16.04
CA GLU A 296 -0.93 -4.89 15.83
C GLU A 296 -0.76 -3.70 16.76
N ILE A 297 -0.77 -2.50 16.20
CA ILE A 297 -0.62 -1.24 16.90
C ILE A 297 -1.89 -0.43 16.69
N THR A 298 -2.43 0.09 17.79
CA THR A 298 -3.53 1.06 17.73
C THR A 298 -2.97 2.47 17.85
N ILE A 299 -3.20 3.28 16.82
CA ILE A 299 -2.95 4.72 16.85
C ILE A 299 -4.28 5.40 17.21
N ASN A 300 -4.25 6.31 18.17
CA ASN A 300 -5.41 7.10 18.57
C ASN A 300 -5.22 8.52 18.04
N PRO A 301 -5.97 8.92 17.00
CA PRO A 301 -5.88 10.27 16.48
C PRO A 301 -6.27 11.32 17.52
N SER A 302 -5.63 12.48 17.46
CA SER A 302 -5.90 13.61 18.36
C SER A 302 -7.12 14.44 17.94
N GLN A 303 -7.46 14.39 16.65
CA GLN A 303 -8.52 15.20 16.03
C GLN A 303 -9.10 14.55 14.77
N LEU A 304 -10.22 15.10 14.30
CA LEU A 304 -10.82 14.74 13.00
C LEU A 304 -9.87 15.16 11.86
N ASN A 305 -9.88 14.39 10.77
CA ASN A 305 -9.05 14.62 9.58
C ASN A 305 -7.53 14.61 9.84
N GLU A 306 -7.07 14.04 10.95
CA GLU A 306 -5.65 13.88 11.21
C GLU A 306 -5.03 12.90 10.20
N LYS A 307 -3.92 13.31 9.58
CA LYS A 307 -3.15 12.49 8.65
C LYS A 307 -2.13 11.67 9.42
N ILE A 308 -2.19 10.36 9.27
CA ILE A 308 -1.22 9.42 9.80
C ILE A 308 -0.31 9.00 8.65
N LEU A 309 0.93 9.47 8.69
CA LEU A 309 1.99 9.03 7.81
C LEU A 309 2.63 7.76 8.39
N VAL A 310 2.88 6.80 7.53
CA VAL A 310 3.58 5.56 7.84
C VAL A 310 4.75 5.43 6.90
N ARG A 311 5.89 5.01 7.45
CA ARG A 311 7.10 4.75 6.69
C ARG A 311 7.57 3.33 6.95
N VAL A 312 7.86 2.61 5.87
CA VAL A 312 8.52 1.30 5.87
C VAL A 312 9.91 1.50 5.28
N LEU A 313 10.94 0.97 5.93
CA LEU A 313 12.34 1.03 5.45
C LEU A 313 12.95 -0.36 5.48
N PRO A 314 13.85 -0.74 4.55
CA PRO A 314 14.77 -1.84 4.72
C PRO A 314 15.50 -1.75 6.05
N ASN A 315 15.62 -2.88 6.74
CA ASN A 315 16.42 -2.96 7.96
C ASN A 315 17.90 -3.18 7.58
N PRO A 316 18.82 -2.25 7.84
CA PRO A 316 20.24 -2.42 7.48
C PRO A 316 20.91 -3.59 8.22
N SER A 317 20.36 -4.02 9.36
CA SER A 317 20.87 -5.21 10.07
C SER A 317 20.41 -6.52 9.45
N ARG A 318 19.41 -6.48 8.56
CA ARG A 318 18.84 -7.65 7.88
C ARG A 318 18.07 -7.19 6.63
N LEU A 319 18.80 -6.90 5.55
CA LEU A 319 18.19 -6.37 4.34
C LEU A 319 17.20 -7.36 3.71
N PRO A 320 16.04 -6.88 3.20
CA PRO A 320 15.18 -7.69 2.35
C PRO A 320 15.84 -7.93 1.00
N THR A 321 15.48 -9.02 0.33
CA THR A 321 15.73 -9.17 -1.12
C THR A 321 14.61 -8.50 -1.91
N VAL A 322 14.88 -8.06 -3.14
CA VAL A 322 13.88 -7.42 -4.01
C VAL A 322 12.64 -8.30 -4.27
N SER A 323 12.79 -9.63 -4.21
CA SER A 323 11.69 -10.59 -4.33
C SER A 323 10.87 -10.76 -3.04
N GLN A 324 11.37 -10.32 -1.89
CA GLN A 324 10.67 -10.42 -0.62
C GLN A 324 9.68 -9.27 -0.49
N LYS A 325 8.48 -9.61 -0.03
CA LYS A 325 7.39 -8.65 0.16
C LYS A 325 6.98 -8.56 1.62
N TYR A 326 6.58 -7.36 2.01
CA TYR A 326 5.86 -7.13 3.25
C TYR A 326 4.37 -6.98 2.98
N LYS A 327 3.58 -7.17 4.05
CA LYS A 327 2.16 -6.88 4.15
C LYS A 327 1.95 -5.80 5.20
N LEU A 328 1.60 -4.60 4.76
CA LEU A 328 1.20 -3.49 5.62
C LEU A 328 -0.32 -3.50 5.75
N THR A 329 -0.81 -3.53 6.99
CA THR A 329 -2.23 -3.30 7.32
C THR A 329 -2.34 -1.91 7.93
N LEU A 330 -3.08 -1.00 7.28
CA LEU A 330 -3.20 0.39 7.70
C LEU A 330 -4.61 0.93 7.43
N GLY A 331 -5.24 1.46 8.48
CA GLY A 331 -6.47 2.25 8.35
C GLY A 331 -7.45 2.04 9.49
N SER A 332 -8.75 2.21 9.25
CA SER A 332 -9.78 2.18 10.29
C SER A 332 -9.76 0.87 11.09
N LYS A 333 -9.47 0.95 12.39
CA LYS A 333 -9.48 -0.20 13.29
C LYS A 333 -10.92 -0.67 13.52
N ILE A 334 -11.14 -1.98 13.45
CA ILE A 334 -12.42 -2.57 13.83
C ILE A 334 -12.55 -2.51 15.34
N ALA A 335 -13.46 -1.68 15.84
CA ALA A 335 -13.70 -1.49 17.26
C ALA A 335 -15.02 -2.11 17.72
N ARG A 336 -15.97 -2.32 16.81
CA ARG A 336 -17.26 -2.94 17.08
C ARG A 336 -17.55 -4.03 16.06
N PHE A 337 -17.99 -5.17 16.57
CA PHE A 337 -18.39 -6.33 15.79
C PHE A 337 -19.73 -6.83 16.31
N SER A 338 -20.69 -6.96 15.41
CA SER A 338 -21.93 -7.69 15.65
C SER A 338 -22.10 -8.77 14.59
N HIS A 339 -22.82 -9.82 14.95
CA HIS A 339 -23.08 -10.93 14.05
C HIS A 339 -24.44 -11.55 14.36
N SER A 340 -24.95 -12.32 13.40
CA SER A 340 -25.92 -13.37 13.67
C SER A 340 -25.63 -14.56 12.79
N VAL A 341 -25.78 -15.76 13.33
CA VAL A 341 -25.74 -17.02 12.59
C VAL A 341 -26.98 -17.80 12.99
N SER A 342 -27.80 -18.17 12.02
CA SER A 342 -29.07 -18.85 12.26
C SER A 342 -29.39 -19.81 11.14
N GLY A 343 -29.98 -20.96 11.51
CA GLY A 343 -30.77 -21.74 10.55
C GLY A 343 -32.05 -21.03 10.16
N GLU A 344 -32.88 -21.74 9.41
CA GLU A 344 -34.13 -21.24 8.86
C GLU A 344 -35.10 -20.80 9.98
N SER A 345 -35.97 -19.84 9.68
CA SER A 345 -36.97 -19.33 10.64
C SER A 345 -37.99 -20.38 11.06
N THR A 346 -38.20 -21.40 10.24
CA THR A 346 -39.15 -22.50 10.47
C THR A 346 -38.51 -23.73 11.11
N VAL A 347 -37.27 -23.63 11.61
CA VAL A 347 -36.60 -24.75 12.29
C VAL A 347 -37.33 -25.10 13.58
N LEU A 348 -37.85 -26.33 13.67
CA LEU A 348 -38.28 -26.90 14.94
C LEU A 348 -37.04 -27.36 15.70
N ARG A 349 -36.54 -26.47 16.56
CA ARG A 349 -35.27 -26.67 17.28
C ARG A 349 -35.40 -27.76 18.34
N ILE A 350 -34.36 -28.57 18.46
CA ILE A 350 -34.15 -29.45 19.60
C ILE A 350 -33.94 -28.54 20.83
N PRO A 351 -34.83 -28.58 21.85
CA PRO A 351 -34.75 -27.70 23.01
C PRO A 351 -33.60 -28.12 23.93
N ASN A 352 -33.09 -27.18 24.74
CA ASN A 352 -32.03 -27.45 25.73
C ASN A 352 -32.38 -28.57 26.73
N ALA A 353 -33.68 -28.77 27.01
CA ALA A 353 -34.15 -29.83 27.91
C ALA A 353 -34.16 -31.23 27.25
N ALA A 354 -33.95 -31.33 25.93
CA ALA A 354 -33.92 -32.62 25.26
C ALA A 354 -32.69 -33.43 25.68
N PRO A 355 -32.83 -34.76 25.87
CA PRO A 355 -31.70 -35.63 26.15
C PRO A 355 -30.88 -35.83 24.86
N THR A 356 -29.86 -35.00 24.66
CA THR A 356 -28.94 -35.04 23.52
C THR A 356 -27.55 -35.50 23.95
N ALA A 357 -26.84 -36.22 23.09
CA ALA A 357 -25.47 -36.69 23.38
C ALA A 357 -24.45 -35.56 23.64
N TYR A 358 -24.71 -34.36 23.12
CA TYR A 358 -23.76 -33.24 23.10
C TYR A 358 -24.24 -31.97 23.84
N GLY A 359 -25.35 -32.08 24.58
CA GLY A 359 -26.03 -30.91 25.15
C GLY A 359 -26.64 -29.99 24.09
N PHE A 360 -26.87 -28.73 24.47
CA PHE A 360 -27.57 -27.77 23.62
C PHE A 360 -26.73 -27.27 22.45
N MET A 361 -27.32 -27.39 21.25
CA MET A 361 -26.78 -26.85 20.00
C MET A 361 -27.35 -25.45 19.79
N THR A 362 -26.49 -24.43 19.93
CA THR A 362 -26.90 -23.03 19.90
C THR A 362 -27.51 -22.65 18.55
N THR A 363 -26.86 -23.08 17.47
CA THR A 363 -27.38 -22.91 16.11
C THR A 363 -27.89 -24.24 15.59
N GLN A 364 -29.09 -24.25 15.02
CA GLN A 364 -29.67 -25.44 14.43
C GLN A 364 -30.34 -25.08 13.11
N ALA A 365 -30.21 -25.96 12.12
CA ALA A 365 -30.68 -25.75 10.76
C ALA A 365 -31.03 -27.09 10.09
N TYR A 366 -31.92 -27.08 9.10
CA TYR A 366 -32.22 -28.25 8.28
C TYR A 366 -31.40 -28.31 6.99
N ARG A 367 -31.25 -27.17 6.32
CA ARG A 367 -30.75 -27.06 4.94
C ARG A 367 -29.92 -25.82 4.72
N ASP A 368 -30.29 -24.70 5.34
CA ASP A 368 -29.66 -23.42 5.09
C ASP A 368 -29.25 -22.76 6.41
N VAL A 369 -28.01 -22.28 6.45
CA VAL A 369 -27.50 -21.39 7.51
C VAL A 369 -27.34 -20.00 6.93
N THR A 370 -28.15 -19.06 7.40
CA THR A 370 -27.99 -17.63 7.09
C THR A 370 -27.12 -16.99 8.14
N TRP A 371 -26.26 -16.07 7.71
CA TRP A 371 -25.42 -15.32 8.63
C TRP A 371 -25.20 -13.90 8.15
N GLN A 372 -24.93 -13.02 9.10
CA GLN A 372 -24.62 -11.63 8.84
C GLN A 372 -23.58 -11.13 9.84
N VAL A 373 -22.86 -10.09 9.44
CA VAL A 373 -21.91 -9.37 10.28
C VAL A 373 -22.07 -7.88 10.05
N THR A 374 -21.74 -7.09 11.06
CA THR A 374 -21.53 -5.65 10.92
C THR A 374 -20.26 -5.26 11.67
N LEU A 375 -19.38 -4.57 10.95
CA LEU A 375 -18.08 -4.10 11.42
C LEU A 375 -18.09 -2.59 11.42
N ALA A 376 -17.71 -1.99 12.55
CA ALA A 376 -17.62 -0.55 12.67
C ALA A 376 -16.36 -0.10 13.38
N ASP A 377 -15.92 1.11 13.04
CA ASP A 377 -14.80 1.78 13.67
C ASP A 377 -15.17 2.30 15.08
N SER A 378 -14.21 2.93 15.76
CA SER A 378 -14.41 3.44 17.13
C SER A 378 -15.47 4.54 17.24
N THR A 379 -15.83 5.18 16.12
CA THR A 379 -16.90 6.20 16.04
C THR A 379 -18.26 5.59 15.74
N GLY A 380 -18.30 4.32 15.34
CA GLY A 380 -19.51 3.59 14.96
C GLY A 380 -19.81 3.64 13.47
N ALA A 381 -18.94 4.23 12.64
CA ALA A 381 -19.09 4.18 11.19
C ALA A 381 -18.70 2.80 10.65
N GLY A 382 -19.46 2.32 9.66
CA GLY A 382 -19.20 1.02 9.04
C GLY A 382 -17.90 0.98 8.24
N ILE A 383 -17.20 -0.15 8.25
CA ILE A 383 -15.92 -0.33 7.54
C ILE A 383 -16.14 -1.24 6.31
N PRO A 384 -15.98 -0.73 5.06
CA PRO A 384 -16.23 -1.50 3.84
C PRO A 384 -15.10 -2.47 3.48
N ASN A 385 -15.32 -3.34 2.48
CA ASN A 385 -14.33 -4.23 1.89
C ASN A 385 -13.53 -5.11 2.85
N ILE A 386 -14.08 -5.42 4.03
CA ILE A 386 -13.46 -6.37 4.97
C ILE A 386 -13.89 -7.78 4.60
N VAL A 387 -12.90 -8.66 4.44
CA VAL A 387 -13.15 -10.09 4.26
C VAL A 387 -13.49 -10.70 5.61
N VAL A 388 -14.64 -11.36 5.67
CA VAL A 388 -15.10 -12.09 6.86
C VAL A 388 -15.37 -13.53 6.49
N ILE A 389 -14.89 -14.46 7.32
CA ILE A 389 -14.98 -15.89 7.06
C ILE A 389 -15.83 -16.54 8.16
N LEU A 390 -16.97 -17.11 7.77
CA LEU A 390 -17.66 -18.10 8.59
C LEU A 390 -17.01 -19.46 8.33
N ARG A 391 -16.44 -20.08 9.35
CA ARG A 391 -16.03 -21.49 9.29
C ARG A 391 -17.15 -22.34 9.87
N LEU A 392 -17.80 -23.17 9.07
CA LEU A 392 -18.91 -24.04 9.49
C LEU A 392 -18.54 -25.51 9.26
N ASN A 393 -18.18 -26.21 10.32
CA ASN A 393 -18.10 -27.66 10.29
C ASN A 393 -19.47 -28.24 10.68
N GLN A 394 -20.10 -28.95 9.75
CA GLN A 394 -21.46 -29.45 9.90
C GLN A 394 -21.56 -30.74 10.72
N ARG A 395 -20.44 -31.46 10.88
CA ARG A 395 -20.39 -32.79 11.47
C ARG A 395 -19.02 -33.07 12.09
N GLU A 396 -18.99 -33.30 13.38
CA GLU A 396 -17.81 -33.79 14.07
C GLU A 396 -17.45 -35.22 13.66
N ASN A 397 -16.17 -35.55 13.76
CA ASN A 397 -15.67 -36.90 13.53
C ASN A 397 -14.94 -37.38 14.78
N ASN A 398 -15.51 -38.35 15.49
CA ASN A 398 -14.97 -38.89 16.75
C ASN A 398 -14.69 -37.81 17.81
N GLY A 399 -15.61 -36.85 17.98
CA GLY A 399 -15.47 -35.74 18.94
C GLY A 399 -14.49 -34.64 18.52
N ILE A 400 -14.00 -34.67 17.27
CA ILE A 400 -13.10 -33.66 16.72
C ILE A 400 -13.82 -32.84 15.67
N LEU A 401 -13.77 -31.51 15.82
CA LEU A 401 -14.18 -30.54 14.82
C LEU A 401 -12.94 -30.01 14.09
N ASP A 402 -12.89 -30.24 12.78
CA ASP A 402 -11.86 -29.69 11.90
C ASP A 402 -12.40 -28.44 11.18
N PHE A 403 -11.74 -27.31 11.38
CA PHE A 403 -12.07 -26.03 10.74
C PHE A 403 -11.09 -25.71 9.62
N GLY A 404 -10.84 -26.69 8.75
CA GLY A 404 -10.01 -26.52 7.56
C GLY A 404 -10.68 -25.67 6.46
N PRO A 405 -9.95 -25.34 5.38
CA PRO A 405 -10.43 -24.46 4.30
C PRO A 405 -11.73 -24.91 3.63
N ASN A 406 -12.05 -26.20 3.66
CA ASN A 406 -13.30 -26.75 3.10
C ASN A 406 -14.55 -26.33 3.88
N THR A 407 -14.39 -25.74 5.06
CA THR A 407 -15.49 -25.24 5.90
C THR A 407 -15.68 -23.73 5.80
N ASP A 408 -14.88 -23.05 4.98
CA ASP A 408 -14.82 -21.59 4.91
C ASP A 408 -15.88 -21.02 3.96
N HIS A 409 -16.62 -20.03 4.44
CA HIS A 409 -17.58 -19.25 3.67
C HIS A 409 -17.27 -17.76 3.83
N GLY A 410 -16.80 -17.14 2.75
CA GLY A 410 -16.37 -15.74 2.75
C GLY A 410 -17.48 -14.76 2.32
N ILE A 411 -17.59 -13.63 3.02
CA ILE A 411 -18.35 -12.44 2.57
C ILE A 411 -17.48 -11.19 2.71
N ILE A 412 -17.85 -10.13 1.99
CA ILE A 412 -17.15 -8.84 2.00
C ILE A 412 -18.12 -7.75 2.44
N THR A 413 -17.73 -6.90 3.40
CA THR A 413 -18.58 -5.80 3.88
C THR A 413 -18.83 -4.73 2.84
N GLY A 414 -20.07 -4.24 2.77
CA GLY A 414 -20.44 -3.10 1.94
C GLY A 414 -20.10 -1.76 2.60
N ALA A 415 -20.52 -0.65 1.96
CA ALA A 415 -20.26 0.72 2.40
C ALA A 415 -20.71 1.04 3.85
N ASN A 416 -21.70 0.32 4.37
CA ASN A 416 -22.20 0.47 5.75
C ASN A 416 -21.52 -0.47 6.75
N GLY A 417 -20.46 -1.19 6.35
CA GLY A 417 -19.77 -2.16 7.19
C GLY A 417 -20.53 -3.46 7.43
N SER A 418 -21.66 -3.69 6.75
CA SER A 418 -22.45 -4.92 6.88
C SER A 418 -22.26 -5.85 5.70
N ALA A 419 -22.36 -7.15 5.96
CA ALA A 419 -22.49 -8.19 4.94
C ALA A 419 -23.37 -9.32 5.46
N SER A 420 -23.98 -10.06 4.54
CA SER A 420 -24.73 -11.27 4.86
C SER A 420 -24.52 -12.33 3.79
N GLY A 421 -24.71 -13.58 4.17
CA GLY A 421 -24.57 -14.73 3.30
C GLY A 421 -25.45 -15.90 3.75
N SER A 422 -25.53 -16.91 2.91
CA SER A 422 -26.22 -18.16 3.19
C SER A 422 -25.34 -19.33 2.79
N VAL A 423 -25.27 -20.34 3.64
CA VAL A 423 -24.58 -21.59 3.39
C VAL A 423 -25.62 -22.68 3.24
N LYS A 424 -25.58 -23.40 2.12
CA LYS A 424 -26.34 -24.64 1.95
C LYS A 424 -25.58 -25.77 2.64
N LEU A 425 -26.28 -26.49 3.50
CA LEU A 425 -25.74 -27.65 4.18
C LEU A 425 -25.63 -28.83 3.21
N ASP A 426 -24.63 -29.66 3.46
CA ASP A 426 -24.36 -30.90 2.74
C ASP A 426 -25.29 -32.02 3.21
N ASN A 427 -24.92 -33.27 2.93
CA ASN A 427 -25.67 -34.42 3.43
C ASN A 427 -25.61 -34.48 4.96
N CYS A 428 -26.77 -34.76 5.56
CA CYS A 428 -26.91 -35.07 6.98
C CYS A 428 -26.86 -36.58 7.18
N TYR A 429 -26.00 -37.05 8.09
CA TYR A 429 -25.67 -38.47 8.29
C TYR A 429 -26.49 -39.13 9.38
N ALA A 430 -27.19 -38.34 10.20
CA ALA A 430 -28.07 -38.80 11.27
C ALA A 430 -27.32 -39.62 12.34
N ASP A 431 -26.13 -39.16 12.71
CA ASP A 431 -25.27 -39.83 13.70
C ASP A 431 -25.93 -39.95 15.09
N TYR A 432 -26.80 -39.00 15.42
CA TYR A 432 -27.50 -38.94 16.71
C TYR A 432 -29.01 -38.96 16.55
N THR A 433 -29.69 -39.39 17.61
CA THR A 433 -31.15 -39.39 17.73
C THR A 433 -31.55 -38.91 19.12
N THR A 434 -32.58 -38.07 19.18
CA THR A 434 -33.22 -37.65 20.43
C THR A 434 -34.74 -37.63 20.32
N GLN A 435 -35.43 -37.58 21.46
CA GLN A 435 -36.86 -37.33 21.52
C GLN A 435 -37.15 -36.18 22.48
N PHE A 436 -38.07 -35.31 22.10
CA PHE A 436 -38.49 -34.20 22.93
C PHE A 436 -39.97 -33.87 22.71
N GLN A 437 -40.52 -33.08 23.63
CA GLN A 437 -41.87 -32.54 23.53
C GLN A 437 -41.82 -31.08 23.11
N ASP A 438 -42.71 -30.70 22.21
CA ASP A 438 -42.96 -29.33 21.78
C ASP A 438 -44.43 -29.00 21.97
N TYR A 439 -44.73 -27.77 22.41
CA TYR A 439 -46.10 -27.29 22.54
C TYR A 439 -46.42 -26.35 21.39
N SER A 440 -47.37 -26.74 20.55
CA SER A 440 -47.78 -25.96 19.39
C SER A 440 -49.27 -26.10 19.14
N GLN A 441 -49.95 -24.97 18.94
CA GLN A 441 -51.38 -24.90 18.59
C GLN A 441 -52.33 -25.65 19.55
N GLY A 442 -52.00 -25.74 20.85
CA GLY A 442 -52.84 -26.47 21.83
C GLY A 442 -52.59 -27.97 21.90
N TYR A 443 -51.48 -28.45 21.32
CA TYR A 443 -51.07 -29.84 21.35
C TYR A 443 -49.67 -29.98 21.96
N ILE A 444 -49.49 -31.05 22.74
CA ILE A 444 -48.19 -31.56 23.14
C ILE A 444 -47.77 -32.59 22.09
N ASN A 445 -46.78 -32.23 21.29
CA ASN A 445 -46.23 -33.04 20.21
C ASN A 445 -44.94 -33.71 20.68
N THR A 446 -44.88 -35.04 20.63
CA THR A 446 -43.65 -35.80 20.86
C THR A 446 -42.95 -36.06 19.54
N TRP A 447 -41.76 -35.50 19.38
CA TRP A 447 -40.93 -35.63 18.19
C TRP A 447 -39.77 -36.56 18.43
N ARG A 448 -39.45 -37.38 17.41
CA ARG A 448 -38.16 -38.05 17.28
C ARG A 448 -37.36 -37.33 16.22
N THR A 449 -36.16 -36.91 16.57
CA THR A 449 -35.27 -36.11 15.72
C THR A 449 -33.95 -36.81 15.55
N THR A 450 -33.50 -36.98 14.31
CA THR A 450 -32.13 -37.40 13.99
C THR A 450 -31.32 -36.20 13.52
N TYR A 451 -30.06 -36.14 13.92
CA TYR A 451 -29.21 -34.95 13.71
C TYR A 451 -27.72 -35.30 13.74
N ASP A 452 -26.90 -34.43 13.16
CA ASP A 452 -25.45 -34.40 13.34
C ASP A 452 -25.06 -33.22 14.23
N VAL A 453 -23.90 -33.33 14.89
CA VAL A 453 -23.33 -32.28 15.73
C VAL A 453 -22.15 -31.67 15.00
N GLY A 454 -22.09 -30.35 14.96
CA GLY A 454 -21.00 -29.59 14.35
C GLY A 454 -20.61 -28.37 15.20
N GLY A 455 -19.89 -27.45 14.57
CA GLY A 455 -19.62 -26.16 15.16
C GLY A 455 -19.31 -25.09 14.13
N TRP A 456 -19.38 -23.83 14.54
CA TRP A 456 -18.98 -22.71 13.70
C TRP A 456 -18.21 -21.65 14.45
N ARG A 457 -17.44 -20.85 13.71
CA ARG A 457 -16.74 -19.66 14.19
C ARG A 457 -16.68 -18.59 13.11
N ILE A 458 -16.51 -17.34 13.50
CA ILE A 458 -16.35 -16.22 12.57
C ILE A 458 -14.96 -15.63 12.77
N GLU A 459 -14.21 -15.51 11.68
CA GLU A 459 -12.87 -14.94 11.68
C GLU A 459 -12.81 -13.71 10.78
N ILE A 460 -12.01 -12.74 11.22
CA ILE A 460 -11.65 -11.56 10.44
C ILE A 460 -10.14 -11.59 10.28
N PRO A 461 -9.62 -12.10 9.14
CA PRO A 461 -8.17 -12.28 8.93
C PRO A 461 -7.36 -10.98 9.04
N ASP A 462 -8.02 -9.84 8.91
CA ASP A 462 -7.38 -8.52 8.82
C ASP A 462 -7.16 -7.88 10.20
N GLN A 463 -7.76 -8.42 11.27
CA GLN A 463 -7.54 -7.96 12.63
C GLN A 463 -7.72 -9.08 13.65
N SER A 464 -6.68 -9.35 14.42
CA SER A 464 -6.68 -10.36 15.46
C SER A 464 -7.66 -10.02 16.59
N GLY A 465 -8.22 -11.06 17.22
CA GLY A 465 -9.12 -10.89 18.37
C GLY A 465 -10.50 -10.34 18.04
N VAL A 466 -10.87 -10.18 16.76
CA VAL A 466 -12.23 -9.84 16.34
C VAL A 466 -12.89 -11.06 15.70
N GLY A 467 -14.11 -11.37 16.12
CA GLY A 467 -14.90 -12.48 15.58
C GLY A 467 -15.66 -13.25 16.65
N VAL A 468 -16.01 -14.49 16.33
CA VAL A 468 -16.62 -15.45 17.25
C VAL A 468 -15.74 -16.68 17.27
N GLY A 469 -15.37 -17.16 18.44
CA GLY A 469 -14.37 -18.21 18.60
C GLY A 469 -13.01 -17.67 19.03
N GLY A 470 -12.08 -18.53 19.42
CA GLY A 470 -10.73 -18.16 19.88
C GLY A 470 -10.19 -19.13 20.94
N ASN A 471 -9.15 -18.71 21.67
CA ASN A 471 -8.45 -19.60 22.60
C ASN A 471 -9.31 -20.08 23.78
N ASN A 472 -10.27 -19.27 24.25
CA ASN A 472 -11.10 -19.59 25.43
C ASN A 472 -12.42 -20.30 25.08
N SER A 473 -12.96 -20.05 23.90
CA SER A 473 -14.14 -20.72 23.34
C SER A 473 -13.86 -20.90 21.87
N THR A 474 -13.55 -22.13 21.44
CA THR A 474 -12.98 -22.38 20.11
C THR A 474 -14.02 -22.25 18.98
N HIS A 475 -15.30 -22.44 19.31
CA HIS A 475 -16.43 -22.41 18.38
C HIS A 475 -17.77 -22.34 19.13
N VAL A 476 -18.85 -22.11 18.39
CA VAL A 476 -20.24 -22.23 18.83
C VAL A 476 -20.81 -23.54 18.31
N THR A 477 -21.60 -24.25 19.13
CA THR A 477 -22.19 -25.54 18.76
C THR A 477 -23.25 -25.40 17.66
N PHE A 478 -23.21 -26.34 16.71
CA PHE A 478 -24.14 -26.43 15.59
C PHE A 478 -24.85 -27.79 15.59
N GLY A 479 -26.14 -27.79 15.25
CA GLY A 479 -26.94 -29.00 15.05
C GLY A 479 -27.51 -29.05 13.65
N HIS A 480 -27.06 -29.99 12.84
CA HIS A 480 -27.63 -30.26 11.52
C HIS A 480 -28.79 -31.24 11.70
N ILE A 481 -30.03 -30.75 11.58
CA ILE A 481 -31.20 -31.58 11.77
C ILE A 481 -31.51 -32.34 10.48
N CYS A 482 -31.38 -33.66 10.51
CA CYS A 482 -31.57 -34.49 9.31
C CYS A 482 -33.05 -34.80 9.07
N LYS A 483 -33.75 -35.24 10.11
CA LYS A 483 -35.13 -35.69 10.02
C LYS A 483 -35.85 -35.55 11.34
N GLN A 484 -37.10 -35.10 11.27
CA GLN A 484 -38.02 -35.10 12.40
C GLN A 484 -39.27 -35.90 12.08
N THR A 485 -39.67 -36.75 13.02
CA THR A 485 -40.84 -37.61 12.91
C THR A 485 -41.74 -37.38 14.11
N LEU A 486 -42.96 -36.92 13.86
CA LEU A 486 -43.99 -36.82 14.89
C LEU A 486 -44.39 -38.23 15.31
N LEU A 487 -44.19 -38.56 16.59
CA LEU A 487 -44.55 -39.86 17.15
C LEU A 487 -45.95 -39.85 17.78
N LYS A 488 -46.29 -38.73 18.42
CA LYS A 488 -47.53 -38.58 19.17
C LYS A 488 -47.93 -37.12 19.19
N SER A 489 -49.23 -36.85 19.07
CA SER A 489 -49.80 -35.53 19.33
C SER A 489 -50.99 -35.70 20.26
N VAL A 490 -50.98 -35.00 21.40
CA VAL A 490 -52.04 -35.05 22.41
C VAL A 490 -52.55 -33.64 22.63
N LYS A 491 -53.86 -33.44 22.57
CA LYS A 491 -54.47 -32.16 22.92
C LYS A 491 -54.18 -31.84 24.39
N SER A 492 -53.63 -30.66 24.67
CA SER A 492 -53.23 -30.24 26.02
C SER A 492 -54.42 -30.00 26.92
#